data_AF-A0A2M8NJF9-F1
#
_entry.id   AF-A0A2M8NJF9-F1
#
_cell.length_a   1.000
_cell.length_b   1.000
_cell.length_c   1.000
_cell.angle_alpha   90.00
_cell.angle_beta   90.00
_cell.angle_gamma   90.00
#
_symmetry.space_group_name_H-M   'P 1'
#
loop_
_entity.id
_entity.type
_entity.pdbx_description
1 polymer ?
#
loop_
_entity_poly.entity_id
_entity_poly.type
_entity_poly.pdbx_seq_one_letter_code
_entity_poly.pdbx_strand_id
1 'polypeptide(L)'
;MGYVLPWLTGTGAALSFHAYDLAEWTTLIPASSVETPSLLTAFLLRLPLVCLGVISAVLSLQLRGWGQVAFVFIWIALAAANLPPFEFLSFSDNPNYRQQAALAGLTFAAGVTVMLPFAKRAIRLEWIGAAAAAVGAAAALIGLARGYALLSDYGLE
;
A
#
# COMPACT_ATOMS: atom_id res chain seq x y z
N MET A 1 -18.31 12.24 -20.05
CA MET A 1 -18.56 11.15 -21.03
C MET A 1 -18.45 9.86 -20.25
N GLY A 2 -19.54 9.10 -20.21
CA GLY A 2 -19.89 8.17 -19.14
C GLY A 2 -18.85 7.08 -18.84
N TYR A 3 -18.72 6.78 -17.55
CA TYR A 3 -18.04 5.59 -17.04
C TYR A 3 -18.78 4.35 -17.56
N VAL A 4 -18.29 3.78 -18.65
CA VAL A 4 -18.74 2.49 -19.16
C VAL A 4 -18.15 1.42 -18.25
N LEU A 5 -19.06 0.70 -17.59
CA LEU A 5 -18.85 -0.39 -16.65
C LEU A 5 -18.01 -1.51 -17.29
N PRO A 6 -16.75 -1.74 -16.89
CA PRO A 6 -15.89 -2.77 -17.50
C PRO A 6 -16.18 -4.21 -17.03
N TRP A 7 -17.07 -4.40 -16.06
CA TRP A 7 -17.32 -5.70 -15.43
C TRP A 7 -18.21 -6.64 -16.24
N LEU A 8 -18.69 -6.23 -17.42
CA LEU A 8 -19.49 -7.09 -18.29
C LEU A 8 -18.65 -8.05 -19.15
N THR A 9 -17.32 -7.93 -19.18
CA THR A 9 -16.52 -8.64 -20.20
C THR A 9 -15.15 -9.15 -19.73
N GLY A 10 -15.04 -9.79 -18.56
CA GLY A 10 -13.91 -10.72 -18.35
C GLY A 10 -13.56 -11.08 -16.90
N THR A 11 -13.33 -12.37 -16.67
CA THR A 11 -12.82 -13.04 -15.44
C THR A 11 -11.39 -12.66 -15.04
N GLY A 12 -10.84 -11.56 -15.59
CA GLY A 12 -9.48 -11.08 -15.33
C GLY A 12 -9.37 -9.62 -14.91
N ALA A 13 -10.50 -8.92 -14.76
CA ALA A 13 -10.50 -7.50 -14.41
C ALA A 13 -9.87 -7.25 -13.02
N ALA A 14 -10.11 -8.12 -12.04
CA ALA A 14 -9.54 -8.01 -10.69
C ALA A 14 -8.01 -8.16 -10.63
N LEU A 15 -7.39 -8.87 -11.59
CA LEU A 15 -5.93 -8.97 -11.74
C LEU A 15 -5.35 -7.81 -12.56
N SER A 16 -6.19 -7.16 -13.39
CA SER A 16 -5.80 -6.01 -14.22
C SER A 16 -5.88 -4.69 -13.45
N PHE A 17 -6.73 -4.63 -12.43
CA PHE A 17 -6.87 -3.49 -11.54
C PHE A 17 -5.92 -3.64 -10.35
N HIS A 18 -4.91 -2.75 -10.30
CA HIS A 18 -3.92 -2.68 -9.24
C HIS A 18 -4.57 -2.81 -7.85
N ALA A 19 -3.83 -3.37 -6.88
CA ALA A 19 -4.27 -3.55 -5.48
C ALA A 19 -4.94 -2.32 -4.83
N TYR A 20 -4.67 -1.13 -5.38
CA TYR A 20 -5.30 0.15 -5.04
C TYR A 20 -6.80 0.22 -5.34
N ASP A 21 -7.22 -0.22 -6.52
CA ASP A 21 -8.62 -0.17 -6.95
C ASP A 21 -9.44 -1.27 -6.25
N LEU A 22 -8.84 -2.45 -6.03
CA LEU A 22 -9.44 -3.48 -5.17
C LEU A 22 -9.64 -2.98 -3.72
N ALA A 23 -8.71 -2.17 -3.21
CA ALA A 23 -8.83 -1.55 -1.89
C ALA A 23 -9.89 -0.42 -1.82
N GLU A 24 -10.23 0.21 -2.95
CA GLU A 24 -11.37 1.14 -3.05
C GLU A 24 -12.69 0.38 -3.19
N TRP A 25 -12.74 -0.68 -3.99
CA TRP A 25 -13.90 -1.56 -4.14
C TRP A 25 -14.33 -2.23 -2.83
N THR A 26 -13.37 -2.70 -2.05
CA THR A 26 -13.62 -3.23 -0.68
C THR A 26 -14.08 -2.15 0.30
N THR A 27 -14.32 -0.91 -0.11
CA THR A 27 -14.98 0.10 0.73
C THR A 27 -16.31 0.61 0.20
N LEU A 28 -16.62 0.30 -1.06
CA LEU A 28 -17.89 0.64 -1.71
C LEU A 28 -18.96 -0.46 -1.52
N ILE A 29 -18.56 -1.71 -1.28
CA ILE A 29 -19.50 -2.81 -1.06
C ILE A 29 -19.95 -2.81 0.42
N PRO A 30 -21.25 -2.78 0.74
CA PRO A 30 -21.75 -2.75 2.13
C PRO A 30 -21.26 -3.93 2.99
N ALA A 31 -20.96 -5.07 2.37
CA ALA A 31 -20.48 -6.28 3.06
C ALA A 31 -19.11 -6.11 3.72
N SER A 32 -18.23 -5.25 3.20
CA SER A 32 -16.92 -4.98 3.81
C SER A 32 -16.96 -3.93 4.92
N SER A 33 -18.07 -3.18 5.03
CA SER A 33 -18.39 -2.36 6.21
C SER A 33 -18.72 -3.22 7.44
N VAL A 34 -18.98 -4.52 7.22
CA VAL A 34 -19.32 -5.52 8.24
C VAL A 34 -18.08 -6.33 8.67
N GLU A 35 -16.93 -6.19 8.01
CA GLU A 35 -15.70 -6.83 8.46
C GLU A 35 -15.27 -6.28 9.83
N THR A 36 -14.99 -7.19 10.77
CA THR A 36 -14.36 -6.88 12.05
C THR A 36 -12.94 -7.44 12.03
N PRO A 37 -11.89 -6.60 11.93
CA PRO A 37 -11.86 -5.13 11.94
C PRO A 37 -12.15 -4.51 10.57
N SER A 38 -12.87 -3.38 10.56
CA SER A 38 -13.19 -2.64 9.33
C SER A 38 -11.92 -2.24 8.59
N LEU A 39 -11.89 -2.40 7.27
CA LEU A 39 -10.77 -1.98 6.39
C LEU A 39 -9.47 -2.78 6.56
N LEU A 40 -9.47 -3.91 7.28
CA LEU A 40 -8.29 -4.75 7.46
C LEU A 40 -7.76 -5.29 6.13
N THR A 41 -8.66 -5.67 5.22
CA THR A 41 -8.28 -6.19 3.90
C THR A 41 -7.61 -5.09 3.06
N ALA A 42 -8.16 -3.88 3.04
CA ALA A 42 -7.57 -2.72 2.37
C ALA A 42 -6.21 -2.32 2.97
N PHE A 43 -6.05 -2.44 4.30
CA PHE A 43 -4.76 -2.25 4.97
C PHE A 43 -3.71 -3.27 4.52
N LEU A 44 -4.06 -4.57 4.54
CA LEU A 44 -3.15 -5.66 4.17
C LEU A 44 -2.73 -5.60 2.71
N LEU A 45 -3.59 -5.10 1.82
CA LEU A 45 -3.28 -4.87 0.40
C LEU A 45 -2.32 -3.69 0.19
N ARG A 46 -2.37 -2.67 1.05
CA ARG A 46 -1.53 -1.46 0.97
C ARG A 46 -0.21 -1.59 1.73
N LEU A 47 -0.16 -2.43 2.77
CA LEU A 47 1.04 -2.62 3.59
C LEU A 47 2.30 -3.05 2.78
N PRO A 48 2.21 -3.93 1.76
CA PRO A 48 3.37 -4.29 0.94
C PRO A 48 3.99 -3.09 0.23
N LEU A 49 3.18 -2.13 -0.24
CA LEU A 49 3.67 -0.89 -0.86
C LEU A 49 4.43 -0.01 0.15
N VAL A 50 3.93 0.08 1.39
CA VAL A 50 4.60 0.78 2.49
C VAL A 50 5.95 0.13 2.79
N CYS A 51 5.99 -1.20 2.89
CA CYS A 51 7.21 -1.96 3.14
C CYS A 51 8.23 -1.80 2.01
N LEU A 52 7.80 -1.83 0.74
CA LEU A 52 8.66 -1.57 -0.42
C LEU A 52 9.20 -0.13 -0.40
N GLY A 53 8.41 0.84 0.04
CA GLY A 53 8.85 2.22 0.26
C GLY A 53 9.99 2.30 1.26
N VAL A 54 9.86 1.63 2.41
CA VAL A 54 10.89 1.57 3.45
C VAL A 54 12.15 0.86 2.96
N ILE A 55 12.03 -0.27 2.26
CA ILE A 55 13.17 -1.00 1.68
C ILE A 55 13.90 -0.11 0.67
N SER A 56 13.17 0.60 -0.19
CA SER A 56 13.75 1.51 -1.18
C SER A 56 14.52 2.65 -0.52
N ALA A 57 13.98 3.22 0.58
CA ALA A 57 14.68 4.23 1.37
C ALA A 57 15.97 3.67 1.99
N VAL A 58 15.96 2.45 2.53
CA VAL A 58 17.17 1.79 3.06
C VAL A 58 18.21 1.53 1.97
N LEU A 59 17.79 0.97 0.82
CA LEU A 59 18.69 0.69 -0.31
C LEU A 59 19.33 1.96 -0.88
N SER A 60 18.59 3.07 -0.89
CA SER A 60 19.12 4.36 -1.32
C SER A 60 20.37 4.80 -0.54
N LEU A 61 20.49 4.39 0.72
CA LEU A 61 21.61 4.75 1.60
C LEU A 61 22.79 3.77 1.52
N GLN A 62 22.56 2.56 1.01
CA GLN A 62 23.60 1.54 0.81
C GLN A 62 24.28 1.70 -0.55
N LEU A 63 23.54 2.19 -1.55
CA LEU A 63 24.04 2.45 -2.89
C LEU A 63 24.71 3.82 -3.00
N ARG A 64 25.54 4.00 -4.03
CA ARG A 64 26.19 5.28 -4.37
C ARG A 64 25.92 5.64 -5.83
N GLY A 65 25.94 6.94 -6.14
CA GLY A 65 25.76 7.45 -7.50
C GLY A 65 24.32 7.32 -8.00
N TRP A 66 24.13 6.94 -9.26
CA TRP A 66 22.81 6.85 -9.89
C TRP A 66 21.85 5.87 -9.21
N GLY A 67 22.37 4.79 -8.59
CA GLY A 67 21.55 3.85 -7.84
C GLY A 67 20.88 4.50 -6.63
N GLN A 68 21.61 5.34 -5.89
CA GLN A 68 21.03 6.10 -4.76
C GLN A 68 19.88 6.98 -5.24
N VAL A 69 20.10 7.75 -6.31
CA VAL A 69 19.09 8.66 -6.87
C VAL A 69 17.84 7.88 -7.31
N ALA A 70 18.03 6.78 -8.05
CA ALA A 70 16.92 5.93 -8.50
C ALA A 70 16.07 5.41 -7.33
N PHE A 71 16.70 4.90 -6.27
CA PHE A 71 15.96 4.38 -5.10
C PHE A 71 15.30 5.48 -4.26
N VAL A 72 15.85 6.70 -4.22
CA VAL A 72 15.13 7.86 -3.65
C VAL A 72 13.87 8.17 -4.45
N PHE A 73 13.96 8.21 -5.78
CA PHE A 73 12.79 8.43 -6.64
C PHE A 73 11.75 7.33 -6.50
N ILE A 74 12.17 6.06 -6.43
CA ILE A 74 11.27 4.92 -6.19
C ILE A 74 10.55 5.08 -4.85
N TRP A 75 11.27 5.43 -3.77
CA TRP A 75 10.65 5.68 -2.47
C TRP A 75 9.62 6.82 -2.53
N ILE A 76 9.95 7.95 -3.17
CA ILE A 76 9.03 9.08 -3.34
C ILE A 76 7.80 8.64 -4.14
N ALA A 77 7.99 7.90 -5.23
CA ALA A 77 6.91 7.39 -6.06
C ALA A 77 6.00 6.44 -5.28
N LEU A 78 6.56 5.56 -4.43
CA LEU A 78 5.80 4.65 -3.58
C LEU A 78 5.04 5.40 -2.46
N ALA A 79 5.63 6.43 -1.87
CA ALA A 79 4.94 7.29 -0.91
C ALA A 79 3.79 8.06 -1.58
N ALA A 80 4.02 8.60 -2.79
CA ALA A 80 3.00 9.28 -3.58
C ALA A 80 1.89 8.33 -4.04
N ALA A 81 2.24 7.10 -4.39
CA ALA A 81 1.28 6.07 -4.76
C ALA A 81 0.36 5.67 -3.60
N ASN A 82 0.69 6.01 -2.34
CA ASN A 82 -0.18 5.81 -1.18
C ASN A 82 -1.04 7.02 -0.84
N LEU A 83 -0.93 8.16 -1.57
CA LEU A 83 -1.74 9.34 -1.30
C LEU A 83 -3.23 9.02 -1.51
N PRO A 84 -4.12 9.52 -0.63
CA PRO A 84 -5.54 9.42 -0.86
C PRO A 84 -5.94 10.26 -2.08
N PRO A 85 -7.05 9.92 -2.77
CA PRO A 85 -7.55 10.70 -3.88
C PRO A 85 -7.89 12.13 -3.43
N PHE A 86 -7.87 13.09 -4.36
CA PHE A 86 -8.15 14.51 -4.04
C PHE A 86 -9.54 14.72 -3.39
N GLU A 87 -10.46 13.80 -3.64
CA GLU A 87 -11.78 13.71 -2.98
C GLU A 87 -11.70 13.64 -1.45
N PHE A 88 -10.57 13.20 -0.89
CA PHE A 88 -10.31 13.24 0.55
C PHE A 88 -10.44 14.65 1.14
N LEU A 89 -10.10 15.70 0.38
CA LEU A 89 -10.26 17.08 0.83
C LEU A 89 -11.74 17.45 1.04
N SER A 90 -12.65 16.75 0.35
CA SER A 90 -14.10 16.91 0.47
C SER A 90 -14.74 15.89 1.42
N PHE A 91 -14.13 14.72 1.62
CA PHE A 91 -14.64 13.61 2.43
C PHE A 91 -13.61 13.13 3.47
N SER A 92 -13.08 14.06 4.26
CA SER A 92 -12.00 13.77 5.23
C SER A 92 -12.43 12.88 6.40
N ASP A 93 -13.74 12.77 6.66
CA ASP A 93 -14.31 11.89 7.69
C ASP A 93 -14.35 10.41 7.27
N ASN A 94 -14.10 10.08 6.00
CA ASN A 94 -14.09 8.68 5.56
C ASN A 94 -12.90 7.92 6.19
N PRO A 95 -13.16 6.86 6.98
CA PRO A 95 -12.10 6.12 7.67
C PRO A 95 -11.09 5.47 6.72
N ASN A 96 -11.49 5.09 5.50
CA ASN A 96 -10.60 4.53 4.48
C ASN A 96 -9.56 5.57 4.02
N TYR A 97 -10.01 6.78 3.70
CA TYR A 97 -9.12 7.84 3.26
C TYR A 97 -8.18 8.32 4.37
N ARG A 98 -8.65 8.33 5.63
CA ARG A 98 -7.78 8.59 6.79
C ARG A 98 -6.70 7.54 6.96
N GLN A 99 -7.05 6.26 6.78
CA GLN A 99 -6.09 5.16 6.85
C GLN A 99 -5.04 5.26 5.73
N GLN A 100 -5.47 5.55 4.52
CA GLN A 100 -4.60 5.74 3.36
C GLN A 100 -3.66 6.95 3.55
N ALA A 101 -4.19 8.08 4.01
CA ALA A 101 -3.38 9.26 4.36
C ALA A 101 -2.34 8.96 5.45
N ALA A 102 -2.73 8.20 6.48
CA ALA A 102 -1.82 7.78 7.54
C ALA A 102 -0.70 6.87 7.02
N LEU A 103 -1.01 5.92 6.12
CA LEU A 103 -0.02 5.04 5.49
C LEU A 103 0.95 5.81 4.59
N ALA A 104 0.45 6.77 3.80
CA ALA A 104 1.30 7.65 3.00
C ALA A 104 2.26 8.45 3.87
N GLY A 105 1.72 9.09 4.91
CA GLY A 105 2.49 9.87 5.89
C GLY A 105 3.54 9.01 6.61
N LEU A 106 3.19 7.79 7.00
CA LEU A 106 4.10 6.85 7.64
C LEU A 106 5.23 6.43 6.70
N THR A 107 4.91 6.08 5.44
CA THR A 107 5.92 5.70 4.42
C THR A 107 6.92 6.83 4.17
N PHE A 108 6.41 8.07 4.10
CA PHE A 108 7.26 9.24 3.93
C PHE A 108 8.10 9.53 5.19
N ALA A 109 7.48 9.59 6.36
CA ALA A 109 8.18 9.85 7.62
C ALA A 109 9.25 8.78 7.92
N ALA A 110 8.95 7.51 7.67
CA ALA A 110 9.90 6.41 7.83
C ALA A 110 11.10 6.56 6.89
N GLY A 111 10.87 6.88 5.61
CA GLY A 111 11.95 7.12 4.65
C GLY A 111 12.84 8.30 5.05
N VAL A 112 12.26 9.44 5.43
CA VAL A 112 13.02 10.60 5.94
C VAL A 112 13.82 10.21 7.17
N THR A 113 13.21 9.53 8.13
CA THR A 113 13.86 9.11 9.38
C THR A 113 15.07 8.22 9.12
N VAL A 114 14.94 7.25 8.20
CA VAL A 114 16.03 6.34 7.80
C VAL A 114 17.20 7.11 7.16
N MET A 115 16.93 8.20 6.44
CA MET A 115 17.95 9.05 5.83
C MET A 115 18.69 9.96 6.84
N LEU A 116 18.13 10.20 8.03
CA LEU A 116 18.74 11.07 9.03
C LEU A 116 20.01 10.41 9.64
N PRO A 117 21.07 11.19 9.88
CA PRO A 117 22.36 10.67 10.32
C PRO A 117 22.32 10.00 11.71
N PHE A 118 21.37 10.37 12.57
CA PHE A 118 21.20 9.75 13.89
C PHE A 118 20.62 8.34 13.80
N ALA A 119 19.73 8.06 12.84
CA ALA A 119 19.10 6.75 12.68
C ALA A 119 20.15 5.69 12.36
N LYS A 120 21.15 6.05 11.54
CA LYS A 120 22.31 5.20 11.20
C LYS A 120 23.19 4.85 12.40
N ARG A 121 23.17 5.67 13.47
CA ARG A 121 23.93 5.41 14.71
C ARG A 121 23.15 4.54 15.69
N ALA A 122 21.82 4.64 15.68
CA ALA A 122 20.96 3.96 16.64
C ALA A 122 20.63 2.52 16.22
N ILE A 123 20.41 2.27 14.93
CA ILE A 123 19.89 0.99 14.43
C ILE A 123 20.65 0.58 13.15
N ARG A 124 20.97 -0.72 13.01
CA ARG A 124 21.54 -1.21 11.74
C ARG A 124 20.41 -1.26 10.69
N LEU A 125 20.57 -0.50 9.61
CA LEU A 125 19.57 -0.34 8.56
C LEU A 125 19.13 -1.65 7.92
N GLU A 126 20.01 -2.65 7.89
CA GLU A 126 19.72 -3.99 7.36
C GLU A 126 18.58 -4.68 8.11
N TRP A 127 18.49 -4.52 9.44
CA TRP A 127 17.39 -5.06 10.23
C TRP A 127 16.05 -4.40 9.90
N ILE A 128 16.07 -3.09 9.61
CA ILE A 128 14.87 -2.35 9.19
C ILE A 128 14.38 -2.87 7.84
N GLY A 129 15.30 -3.05 6.88
CA GLY A 129 14.97 -3.63 5.57
C GLY A 129 14.45 -5.06 5.67
N ALA A 130 15.10 -5.91 6.47
CA ALA A 130 14.70 -7.30 6.68
C ALA A 130 13.33 -7.42 7.38
N ALA A 131 13.08 -6.59 8.41
CA ALA A 131 11.80 -6.54 9.09
C ALA A 131 10.68 -6.06 8.14
N ALA A 132 10.94 -5.01 7.36
CA ALA A 132 10.00 -4.52 6.36
C ALA A 132 9.69 -5.59 5.30
N ALA A 133 10.69 -6.33 4.83
CA ALA A 133 10.50 -7.42 3.89
C ALA A 133 9.66 -8.57 4.47
N ALA A 134 9.94 -8.99 5.72
CA ALA A 134 9.18 -10.04 6.39
C ALA A 134 7.71 -9.63 6.62
N VAL A 135 7.49 -8.40 7.09
CA VAL A 135 6.14 -7.85 7.31
C VAL A 135 5.38 -7.70 6.00
N GLY A 136 6.04 -7.17 4.95
CA GLY A 136 5.43 -7.01 3.63
C GLY A 136 5.06 -8.35 2.99
N ALA A 137 5.92 -9.36 3.11
CA ALA A 137 5.65 -10.70 2.60
C ALA A 137 4.47 -11.36 3.35
N ALA A 138 4.45 -11.28 4.68
CA ALA A 138 3.34 -11.80 5.47
C ALA A 138 2.02 -11.10 5.12
N ALA A 139 2.04 -9.77 5.00
CA ALA A 139 0.85 -9.01 4.63
C ALA A 139 0.35 -9.31 3.22
N ALA A 140 1.27 -9.48 2.26
CA ALA A 140 0.91 -9.87 0.90
C ALA A 140 0.25 -11.26 0.86
N LEU A 141 0.79 -12.23 1.60
CA LEU A 141 0.22 -13.58 1.67
C LEU A 141 -1.18 -13.59 2.32
N ILE A 142 -1.33 -12.89 3.45
CA ILE A 142 -2.62 -12.82 4.16
C ILE A 142 -3.64 -12.01 3.34
N GLY A 143 -3.21 -10.90 2.73
CA GLY A 143 -4.05 -10.06 1.87
C GLY A 143 -4.53 -10.81 0.62
N LEU A 144 -3.65 -11.60 -0.01
CA LEU A 144 -4.02 -12.43 -1.15
C LEU A 144 -4.99 -13.54 -0.75
N ALA A 145 -4.75 -14.23 0.37
CA ALA A 145 -5.66 -15.25 0.87
C ALA A 145 -7.06 -14.69 1.17
N ARG A 146 -7.15 -13.50 1.77
CA ARG A 146 -8.43 -12.81 2.01
C ARG A 146 -9.08 -12.30 0.73
N GLY A 147 -8.30 -11.75 -0.18
CA GLY A 147 -8.79 -11.29 -1.49
C GLY A 147 -9.37 -12.44 -2.31
N TYR A 148 -8.73 -13.61 -2.28
CA TYR A 148 -9.23 -14.82 -2.93
C TYR A 148 -10.55 -15.31 -2.30
N ALA A 149 -10.64 -15.35 -0.97
CA ALA A 149 -11.87 -15.71 -0.28
C ALA A 149 -13.05 -14.76 -0.60
N LEU A 150 -12.76 -13.46 -0.77
CA LEU A 150 -13.76 -12.50 -1.23
C LEU A 150 -14.18 -12.77 -2.68
N LEU A 151 -13.24 -13.06 -3.58
CA LEU A 151 -13.56 -13.40 -4.99
C LEU A 151 -14.42 -14.67 -5.10
N SER A 152 -14.15 -15.69 -4.27
CA SER A 152 -14.97 -16.90 -4.21
C SER A 152 -16.38 -16.62 -3.68
N ASP A 153 -16.51 -15.79 -2.64
CA ASP A 153 -17.81 -15.41 -2.08
C ASP A 153 -18.66 -14.59 -3.06
N TYR A 154 -18.02 -13.82 -3.96
CA TYR A 154 -18.70 -13.09 -5.04
C TYR A 154 -18.93 -13.93 -6.31
N GLY A 155 -18.48 -15.20 -6.36
CA GLY A 155 -18.68 -16.10 -7.49
C GLY A 155 -17.96 -15.66 -8.77
N LEU A 156 -16.80 -15.00 -8.64
CA LEU A 156 -16.01 -14.45 -9.76
C LEU A 156 -14.79 -15.30 -10.13
N GLU A 157 -14.81 -16.60 -9.80
CA GLU A 157 -13.74 -17.57 -10.11
C GLU A 157 -13.78 -18.06 -11.57
#